data_AF-A0A356B0Z4-F1
#
_entry.id   AF-A0A356B0Z4-F1
#
_cell.length_a   1.000
_cell.length_b   1.000
_cell.length_c   1.000
_cell.angle_alpha   90.00
_cell.angle_beta   90.00
_cell.angle_gamma   90.00
#
_symmetry.space_group_name_H-M   'P 1'
#
loop_
_entity.id
_entity.type
_entity.pdbx_description
1 polymer ?
#
loop_
_entity_poly.entity_id
_entity_poly.type
_entity_poly.pdbx_seq_one_letter_code
_entity_poly.pdbx_strand_id
1 'polypeptide(L)'
;MFFDIHAHVYKYQYPAAEGVTLFISPDELVETHDKLGIDRAVLLPLVSPEVYVPQSVGEIIDIANESNGRFIPFCNVDPRALTNTTDAPLGLLLEHYKKLGCKGIGEVLPNMSWDNPY
;
A
#
# COMPACT_ATOMS: atom_id res chain seq x y z
N MET A 1 -20.91 -11.10 3.07
CA MET A 1 -19.59 -10.89 2.44
C MET A 1 -19.03 -9.59 3.01
N PHE A 2 -17.96 -9.64 3.79
CA PHE A 2 -17.31 -8.47 4.36
C PHE A 2 -16.04 -8.12 3.58
N PHE A 3 -15.83 -6.83 3.34
CA PHE A 3 -14.71 -6.32 2.58
C PHE A 3 -13.94 -5.31 3.41
N ASP A 4 -12.66 -5.59 3.63
CA ASP A 4 -11.76 -4.69 4.32
C ASP A 4 -11.12 -3.74 3.29
N ILE A 5 -11.49 -2.46 3.33
CA ILE A 5 -10.97 -1.46 2.38
C ILE A 5 -9.64 -0.84 2.82
N HIS A 6 -9.07 -1.28 3.96
CA HIS A 6 -7.90 -0.66 4.55
C HIS A 6 -7.03 -1.69 5.29
N ALA A 7 -6.17 -2.39 4.56
CA ALA A 7 -5.22 -3.34 5.14
C ALA A 7 -3.77 -3.08 4.66
N HIS A 8 -2.82 -3.43 5.52
CA HIS A 8 -1.39 -3.35 5.28
C HIS A 8 -0.72 -4.67 5.62
N VAL A 9 0.25 -5.06 4.80
CA VAL A 9 1.08 -6.25 5.02
C VAL A 9 2.48 -5.94 4.53
N TYR A 10 3.47 -6.64 5.09
CA TYR A 10 4.82 -6.69 4.51
C TYR A 10 5.22 -8.15 4.33
N LYS A 11 5.69 -8.51 3.12
CA LYS A 11 6.28 -9.84 2.89
C LYS A 11 7.55 -9.99 3.72
N TYR A 12 8.34 -8.93 3.79
CA TYR A 12 9.53 -8.84 4.63
C TYR A 12 9.28 -7.81 5.72
N GLN A 13 8.75 -8.30 6.83
CA GLN A 13 8.53 -7.50 8.04
C GLN A 13 9.84 -6.87 8.53
N TYR A 14 9.72 -5.67 9.07
CA TYR A 14 10.85 -4.92 9.63
C TYR A 14 10.55 -4.50 11.07
N PRO A 15 11.59 -4.38 11.92
CA PRO A 15 11.40 -3.88 13.27
C PRO A 15 11.08 -2.38 13.24
N ALA A 16 10.06 -1.99 13.99
CA ALA A 16 9.82 -0.61 14.36
C ALA A 16 10.67 -0.23 15.59
N ALA A 17 10.49 1.01 16.08
CA ALA A 17 11.05 1.42 17.36
C ALA A 17 10.68 0.41 18.46
N GLU A 18 11.58 0.22 19.43
CA GLU A 18 11.40 -0.75 20.54
C GLU A 18 11.41 -2.24 20.15
N GLY A 19 11.72 -2.56 18.88
CA GLY A 19 11.92 -3.94 18.44
C GLY A 19 10.63 -4.72 18.17
N VAL A 20 9.48 -4.03 18.11
CA VAL A 20 8.21 -4.62 17.71
C VAL A 20 8.04 -4.54 16.20
N THR A 21 7.46 -5.58 15.59
CA THR A 21 7.04 -5.52 14.19
C THR A 21 5.68 -4.84 14.11
N LEU A 22 5.57 -3.74 13.36
CA LEU A 22 4.33 -2.97 13.25
C LEU A 22 3.29 -3.65 12.35
N PHE A 23 3.72 -4.29 11.27
CA PHE A 23 2.85 -4.85 10.24
C PHE A 23 2.93 -6.37 10.20
N ILE A 24 1.80 -7.02 9.94
CA ILE A 24 1.70 -8.46 9.80
C ILE A 24 2.12 -8.93 8.39
N SER A 25 2.40 -10.22 8.26
CA SER A 25 2.62 -10.89 6.98
C SER A 25 1.28 -11.11 6.24
N PRO A 26 1.32 -11.38 4.92
CA PRO A 26 0.12 -11.73 4.17
C PRO A 26 -0.65 -12.92 4.75
N ASP A 27 0.05 -13.97 5.19
CA ASP A 27 -0.56 -15.19 5.72
C ASP A 27 -1.26 -14.93 7.06
N GLU A 28 -0.64 -14.14 7.95
CA GLU A 28 -1.25 -13.71 9.22
C GLU A 28 -2.51 -12.86 8.99
N LEU A 29 -2.51 -12.03 7.94
CA LEU A 29 -3.70 -11.25 7.57
C LEU A 29 -4.83 -12.16 7.08
N VAL A 30 -4.53 -13.16 6.24
CA VAL A 30 -5.51 -14.15 5.79
C VAL A 30 -6.12 -14.89 6.99
N GLU A 31 -5.28 -15.39 7.89
CA GLU A 31 -5.75 -16.10 9.09
C GLU A 31 -6.65 -15.21 9.95
N THR A 32 -6.27 -13.93 10.12
CA THR A 32 -7.07 -12.95 10.86
C THR A 32 -8.41 -12.69 10.17
N HIS A 33 -8.41 -12.47 8.86
CA HIS A 33 -9.62 -12.25 8.07
C HIS A 33 -10.55 -13.47 8.09
N ASP A 34 -10.02 -14.70 8.04
CA ASP A 34 -10.82 -15.93 8.11
C ASP A 34 -11.54 -16.05 9.46
N LYS A 35 -10.86 -15.73 10.57
CA LYS A 35 -11.46 -15.71 11.91
C LYS A 35 -12.56 -14.67 12.06
N LEU A 36 -12.42 -13.54 11.36
CA LEU A 36 -13.38 -12.43 11.40
C LEU A 36 -14.48 -12.52 10.33
N GLY A 37 -14.41 -13.52 9.44
CA GLY A 37 -15.36 -13.67 8.33
C GLY A 37 -15.25 -12.56 7.27
N ILE A 38 -14.07 -11.95 7.11
CA ILE A 38 -13.77 -10.99 6.05
C ILE A 38 -13.43 -11.78 4.79
N ASP A 39 -14.03 -11.50 3.64
CA ASP A 39 -13.87 -12.30 2.42
C ASP A 39 -12.75 -11.81 1.51
N ARG A 40 -12.52 -10.49 1.45
CA ARG A 40 -11.43 -9.89 0.66
C ARG A 40 -10.97 -8.58 1.29
N ALA A 41 -9.78 -8.13 0.90
CA ALA A 41 -9.24 -6.86 1.36
C ALA A 41 -8.48 -6.07 0.30
N VAL A 42 -8.45 -4.74 0.46
CA VAL A 42 -7.54 -3.85 -0.26
C VAL A 42 -6.22 -3.80 0.49
N LEU A 43 -5.12 -3.99 -0.25
CA LEU A 43 -3.77 -3.78 0.29
C LEU A 43 -3.22 -2.43 -0.15
N LEU A 44 -2.84 -1.60 0.83
CA LEU A 44 -2.35 -0.24 0.64
C LEU A 44 -0.83 -0.22 0.88
N PRO A 45 0.00 -0.02 -0.16
CA PRO A 45 1.43 0.14 0.02
C PRO A 45 1.74 1.46 0.72
N LEU A 46 2.76 1.48 1.59
CA LEU A 46 3.18 2.67 2.32
C LEU A 46 4.37 3.35 1.63
N VAL A 47 4.32 4.67 1.46
CA VAL A 47 5.38 5.42 0.78
C VAL A 47 6.10 6.43 1.69
N SER A 48 5.44 6.87 2.76
CA SER A 48 5.87 7.99 3.61
C SER A 48 6.93 7.58 4.65
N PRO A 49 8.23 7.91 4.44
CA PRO A 49 9.31 7.55 5.36
C PRO A 49 9.23 8.27 6.72
N GLU A 50 8.33 9.24 6.85
CA GLU A 50 8.09 9.98 8.09
C GLU A 50 7.52 9.09 9.20
N VAL A 51 6.89 7.96 8.85
CA VAL A 51 6.30 7.00 9.81
C VAL A 51 6.68 5.55 9.50
N TYR A 52 6.82 5.17 8.23
CA TYR A 52 6.95 3.78 7.80
C TYR A 52 8.19 3.54 6.94
N VAL A 53 8.68 2.30 6.86
CA VAL A 53 9.68 1.96 5.83
C VAL A 53 8.95 1.86 4.49
N PRO A 54 9.35 2.60 3.43
CA PRO A 54 8.65 2.57 2.16
C PRO A 54 8.55 1.15 1.58
N GLN A 55 7.38 0.81 1.06
CA GLN A 55 7.07 -0.47 0.46
C GLN A 55 7.02 -0.38 -1.06
N SER A 56 7.53 -1.42 -1.72
CA SER A 56 7.38 -1.56 -3.16
C SER A 56 5.92 -1.83 -3.53
N VAL A 57 5.36 -1.04 -4.46
CA VAL A 57 4.06 -1.35 -5.08
C VAL A 57 4.09 -2.70 -5.78
N GLY A 58 5.25 -3.12 -6.33
CA GLY A 58 5.42 -4.43 -6.94
C GLY A 58 5.21 -5.58 -5.95
N GLU A 59 5.67 -5.42 -4.69
CA GLU A 59 5.45 -6.43 -3.65
C GLU A 59 3.95 -6.62 -3.38
N ILE A 60 3.18 -5.53 -3.29
CA ILE A 60 1.72 -5.59 -3.12
C ILE A 60 1.02 -6.25 -4.30
N ILE A 61 1.47 -5.97 -5.52
CA ILE A 61 0.92 -6.61 -6.74
C ILE A 61 1.18 -8.12 -6.71
N ASP A 62 2.40 -8.55 -6.39
CA ASP A 62 2.76 -9.96 -6.31
C ASP A 62 1.94 -10.68 -5.24
N ILE A 63 1.85 -10.12 -4.03
CA ILE A 63 1.00 -10.65 -2.94
C ILE A 63 -0.45 -10.80 -3.41
N ALA A 64 -1.00 -9.78 -4.08
CA ALA A 64 -2.39 -9.83 -4.54
C ALA A 64 -2.61 -10.89 -5.62
N ASN A 65 -1.67 -11.04 -6.56
CA ASN A 65 -1.73 -12.06 -7.61
C ASN A 65 -1.64 -13.48 -7.03
N GLU A 66 -0.81 -13.69 -6.01
CA GLU A 66 -0.63 -14.99 -5.33
C GLU A 66 -1.84 -15.35 -4.43
N SER A 67 -2.65 -14.36 -4.05
CA SER A 67 -3.73 -14.51 -3.06
C SER A 67 -5.01 -15.21 -3.55
N ASN A 68 -5.06 -15.65 -4.81
CA ASN A 68 -6.26 -16.22 -5.44
C ASN A 68 -7.52 -15.32 -5.29
N GLY A 69 -7.33 -14.00 -5.40
CA GLY A 69 -8.40 -13.01 -5.32
C GLY A 69 -8.83 -12.62 -3.91
N ARG A 70 -8.10 -13.04 -2.87
CA ARG A 70 -8.28 -12.57 -1.48
C ARG A 70 -7.94 -11.09 -1.34
N PHE A 71 -6.93 -10.64 -2.07
CA PHE A 71 -6.42 -9.28 -1.98
C PHE A 71 -6.59 -8.52 -3.30
N ILE A 72 -6.84 -7.22 -3.16
CA ILE A 72 -6.95 -6.26 -4.26
C ILE A 72 -5.82 -5.25 -4.10
N PRO A 73 -4.89 -5.12 -5.07
CA PRO A 73 -3.78 -4.22 -4.91
C PRO A 73 -4.24 -2.78 -5.14
N PHE A 74 -3.83 -1.88 -4.24
CA PHE A 74 -3.73 -0.45 -4.55
C PHE A 74 -2.28 -0.11 -4.86
N CYS A 75 -2.06 1.07 -5.42
CA CYS A 75 -0.73 1.66 -5.56
C CYS A 75 -0.56 2.80 -4.55
N ASN A 76 0.65 3.34 -4.46
CA ASN A 76 0.92 4.57 -3.76
C ASN A 76 1.99 5.34 -4.53
N VAL A 77 1.85 6.66 -4.59
CA VAL A 77 2.76 7.56 -5.31
C VAL A 77 2.91 8.80 -4.43
N ASP A 78 4.12 9.02 -3.92
CA ASP A 78 4.43 10.25 -3.20
C ASP A 78 4.27 11.45 -4.16
N PRO A 79 3.62 12.56 -3.76
CA PRO A 79 3.47 13.74 -4.60
C PRO A 79 4.79 14.31 -5.14
N ARG A 80 5.90 14.07 -4.43
CA ARG A 80 7.25 14.52 -4.78
C ARG A 80 7.96 13.60 -5.79
N ALA A 81 7.33 12.51 -6.22
CA ALA A 81 7.94 11.54 -7.12
C ALA A 81 8.30 12.13 -8.51
N LEU A 82 9.22 11.46 -9.19
CA LEU A 82 9.78 11.80 -10.52
C LEU A 82 10.63 13.07 -10.57
N THR A 83 10.02 14.24 -10.35
CA THR A 83 10.69 15.55 -10.55
C THR A 83 10.60 16.46 -9.33
N ASN A 84 9.80 16.12 -8.31
CA ASN A 84 9.57 16.97 -7.14
C ASN A 84 9.13 18.40 -7.53
N THR A 85 8.17 18.49 -8.45
CA THR A 85 7.60 19.74 -8.96
C THR A 85 6.07 19.66 -8.99
N THR A 86 5.39 20.81 -8.91
CA THR A 86 3.92 20.93 -8.99
C THR A 86 3.31 20.29 -10.24
N ASP A 87 4.10 20.19 -11.31
CA ASP A 87 3.72 19.68 -12.63
C ASP A 87 4.33 18.30 -12.92
N ALA A 88 4.84 17.61 -11.89
CA ALA A 88 5.37 16.26 -12.03
C ALA A 88 4.35 15.35 -12.76
N PRO A 89 4.79 14.57 -13.77
CA PRO A 89 3.87 13.77 -14.58
C PRO A 89 3.48 12.47 -13.85
N LEU A 90 2.98 12.56 -12.62
CA LEU A 90 2.62 11.42 -11.76
C LEU A 90 1.58 10.49 -12.40
N GLY A 91 0.77 11.01 -13.32
CA GLY A 91 -0.17 10.23 -14.13
C GLY A 91 0.50 9.08 -14.91
N LEU A 92 1.78 9.20 -15.26
CA LEU A 92 2.54 8.11 -15.89
C LEU A 92 2.65 6.89 -14.96
N LEU A 93 2.92 7.11 -13.67
CA LEU A 93 3.00 6.04 -12.67
C LEU A 93 1.61 5.48 -12.37
N LEU A 94 0.61 6.34 -12.21
CA LEU A 94 -0.77 5.91 -11.94
C LEU A 94 -1.32 5.04 -13.06
N GLU A 95 -1.14 5.44 -14.33
CA GLU A 95 -1.56 4.63 -15.48
C GLU A 95 -0.75 3.34 -15.62
N HIS A 96 0.54 3.35 -15.26
CA HIS A 96 1.34 2.13 -15.20
C HIS A 96 0.79 1.13 -14.19
N TYR A 97 0.58 1.53 -12.93
CA TYR A 97 0.08 0.63 -11.90
C TYR A 97 -1.36 0.18 -12.13
N LYS A 98 -2.21 1.05 -12.69
CA LYS A 98 -3.56 0.68 -13.13
C LYS A 98 -3.54 -0.45 -14.18
N LYS A 99 -2.61 -0.40 -15.15
CA LYS A 99 -2.42 -1.48 -16.14
C LYS A 99 -1.93 -2.79 -15.50
N LEU A 100 -1.19 -2.70 -14.40
CA LEU A 100 -0.76 -3.86 -13.60
C LEU A 100 -1.85 -4.40 -12.67
N GLY A 101 -3.05 -3.79 -12.66
CA GLY A 101 -4.20 -4.29 -11.94
C GLY A 101 -4.56 -3.52 -10.67
N CYS A 102 -3.79 -2.51 -10.28
CA CYS A 102 -4.12 -1.68 -9.12
C CYS A 102 -5.47 -0.99 -9.30
N LYS A 103 -6.30 -0.98 -8.25
CA LYS A 103 -7.68 -0.46 -8.29
C LYS A 103 -7.85 0.92 -7.64
N GLY A 104 -6.81 1.45 -7.03
CA GLY A 104 -6.82 2.77 -6.40
C GLY A 104 -5.44 3.19 -5.91
N ILE A 105 -5.43 4.29 -5.16
CA ILE A 105 -4.27 4.83 -4.45
C ILE A 105 -4.54 4.78 -2.95
N GLY A 106 -3.57 4.38 -2.14
CA GLY A 106 -3.79 4.09 -0.72
C GLY A 106 -2.67 4.59 0.20
N GLU A 107 -3.09 5.26 1.27
CA GLU A 107 -2.31 5.90 2.36
C GLU A 107 -1.18 6.84 1.89
N VAL A 108 -1.59 7.94 1.29
CA VAL A 108 -0.71 9.07 0.96
C VAL A 108 -0.63 9.97 2.19
N LEU A 109 0.48 9.89 2.95
CA LEU A 109 0.70 10.69 4.17
C LEU A 109 2.02 11.48 4.13
N PRO A 110 2.28 12.27 3.07
CA PRO A 110 3.43 13.16 3.09
C PRO A 110 3.27 14.16 4.24
N ASN A 111 4.36 14.41 4.98
CA ASN A 111 4.38 15.46 6.00
C ASN A 111 4.46 16.85 5.34
N MET A 112 3.39 17.22 4.65
CA MET A 112 3.21 18.46 3.93
C MET A 112 1.83 19.05 4.23
N SER A 113 1.72 20.37 4.13
CA SER A 113 0.41 21.02 4.19
C SER A 113 -0.45 20.57 3.00
N TRP A 114 -1.76 20.49 3.20
CA TRP A 114 -2.70 20.09 2.13
C TRP A 114 -2.67 21.05 0.94
N ASP A 115 -2.42 22.33 1.19
CA ASP A 115 -2.28 23.39 0.19
C ASP A 115 -0.83 23.60 -0.27
N ASN A 116 0.11 22.77 0.18
CA ASN A 116 1.50 22.88 -0.24
C ASN A 116 1.59 22.52 -1.74
N PRO A 117 2.07 23.44 -2.59
CA PRO A 117 2.25 23.15 -4.01
C PRO A 117 3.41 22.18 -4.28
N TYR A 118 4.29 21.92 -3.30
CA TYR A 118 5.48 21.08 -3.43
C TYR A 118 5.33 19.70 -2.80
#